data_AF-Q2J3J1-F1
#
_entry.id   AF-Q2J3J1-F1
#
_cell.length_a   1.000
_cell.length_b   1.000
_cell.length_c   1.000
_cell.angle_alpha   90.00
_cell.angle_beta   90.00
_cell.angle_gamma   90.00
#
_symmetry.space_group_name_H-M   'P 1'
#
loop_
_entity.id
_entity.type
_entity.pdbx_description
1 polymer ?
#
loop_
_entity_poly.entity_id
_entity_poly.type
_entity_poly.pdbx_seq_one_letter_code
_entity_poly.pdbx_strand_id
1 'polypeptide(L)'
;MMRKTSVILLSAVTGAALTLFVTQPRSVLMGSTARAATSDTYRQLNLFGDVFERVRSDYVEKPDDSKLIESSISGMLTGLDPHSSYMDAKSFRDMQVQTRGEFGGLGIEVTMEDGLIKVVSPIDDTPASKAGIMANDIITNLDDEAVQGLTLNQAVEKMRGPVNTKIRLKIMRKGQDNPIEVTLVRDNIRVRSVRARVESDDIGYIRITTFNEQTTEGLKREIANLTKQIGADKLKGFILDLRNNPGGLLEEAVTVSDTFLDRGEIVSTRGRNAEETQRRSAHAGDLTKGKPVMVLINGGSASASEIVAGALQDHKRATLIGTRSFGKGSVQTIIPLGSGNGALRLTTARYYTPSGKSIQAKGITPDIEVLQDVPDDLKARTDTKGEASLRGHLKGQDGDEKTGSQSYVPPEAKDDKALKTAADLLHGIKATATTPTAPVTGEKAAIDKPAGNKAAN
;
A
#
# COMPACT_ATOMS: atom_id res chain seq x y z
N MET A 1 43.15 94.09 -14.83
CA MET A 1 44.47 93.45 -14.66
C MET A 1 44.26 92.01 -14.17
N MET A 2 44.70 91.03 -14.97
CA MET A 2 45.13 89.63 -14.64
C MET A 2 44.17 88.72 -13.82
N ARG A 3 43.55 87.69 -14.45
CA ARG A 3 43.99 86.27 -14.59
C ARG A 3 43.95 85.50 -13.26
N LYS A 4 42.92 84.68 -12.98
CA LYS A 4 42.81 83.22 -13.24
C LYS A 4 44.03 82.39 -12.81
N THR A 5 43.89 81.62 -11.73
CA THR A 5 44.29 80.20 -11.55
C THR A 5 43.86 79.76 -10.13
N SER A 6 42.79 78.98 -10.01
CA SER A 6 42.82 77.53 -9.67
C SER A 6 42.78 77.31 -8.15
N VAL A 7 41.66 77.00 -7.48
CA VAL A 7 40.56 76.05 -7.81
C VAL A 7 41.09 74.66 -8.16
N ILE A 8 42.05 74.12 -7.40
CA ILE A 8 42.28 72.66 -7.27
C ILE A 8 42.89 72.39 -5.88
N LEU A 9 42.14 72.61 -4.81
CA LEU A 9 42.36 71.99 -3.48
C LEU A 9 41.19 72.20 -2.51
N LEU A 10 40.00 72.50 -3.06
CA LEU A 10 38.77 72.74 -2.30
C LEU A 10 37.59 71.98 -2.92
N SER A 11 37.82 70.71 -3.26
CA SER A 11 36.77 69.77 -3.69
C SER A 11 36.98 68.34 -3.17
N ALA A 12 37.90 68.13 -2.22
CA ALA A 12 38.14 66.82 -1.61
C ALA A 12 37.81 66.73 -0.10
N VAL A 13 37.38 67.83 0.55
CA VAL A 13 37.17 67.85 2.01
C VAL A 13 35.70 68.02 2.44
N THR A 14 34.79 68.28 1.50
CA THR A 14 33.34 68.37 1.77
C THR A 14 32.53 67.13 1.40
N GLY A 15 33.20 66.01 1.04
CA GLY A 15 32.56 64.75 0.64
C GLY A 15 32.83 63.54 1.56
N ALA A 16 33.67 63.67 2.58
CA ALA A 16 34.12 62.55 3.42
C ALA A 16 33.48 62.48 4.82
N ALA A 17 32.58 63.40 5.17
CA ALA A 17 31.95 63.45 6.51
C ALA A 17 30.42 63.20 6.52
N LEU A 18 29.79 62.92 5.37
CA LEU A 18 28.35 62.61 5.29
C LEU A 18 28.01 61.25 4.68
N THR A 19 29.00 60.42 4.37
CA THR A 19 28.81 59.06 3.81
C THR A 19 29.19 57.93 4.77
N LEU A 20 29.50 58.25 6.03
CA LEU A 20 29.86 57.26 7.07
C LEU A 20 28.69 56.84 7.99
N PHE A 21 27.45 57.24 7.68
CA PHE A 21 26.25 56.80 8.42
C PHE A 21 25.20 56.06 7.57
N VAL A 22 25.50 55.68 6.32
CA VAL A 22 24.51 55.00 5.42
C VAL A 22 25.00 53.66 4.85
N THR A 23 26.17 53.15 5.23
CA THR A 23 26.71 51.86 4.74
C THR A 23 27.16 50.91 5.83
N GLN A 24 26.52 50.94 7.01
CA GLN A 24 26.45 49.73 7.82
C GLN A 24 25.26 48.93 7.30
N PRO A 25 25.43 47.73 6.72
CA PRO A 25 24.29 46.86 6.54
C PRO A 25 23.67 46.69 7.92
N ARG A 26 22.42 47.14 8.07
CA ARG A 26 21.53 46.62 9.10
C ARG A 26 21.49 45.13 8.84
N SER A 27 22.40 44.40 9.48
CA SER A 27 22.31 42.97 9.70
C SER A 27 21.07 42.77 10.55
N VAL A 28 19.92 42.78 9.88
CA VAL A 28 18.66 42.30 10.41
C VAL A 28 18.97 40.96 11.04
N LEU A 29 18.55 40.82 12.30
CA LEU A 29 18.53 39.60 13.09
C LEU A 29 17.82 38.47 12.33
N MET A 30 18.52 37.86 11.38
CA MET A 30 18.12 36.66 10.63
C MET A 30 19.15 35.53 10.80
N GLY A 31 19.92 35.56 11.91
CA GLY A 31 20.90 34.53 12.26
C GLY A 31 20.67 33.84 13.62
N SER A 32 19.71 34.31 14.42
CA SER A 32 19.46 33.79 15.77
C SER A 32 18.51 32.58 15.79
N THR A 33 17.62 32.42 14.81
CA THR A 33 16.68 31.29 14.77
C THR A 33 17.36 29.98 14.37
N ALA A 34 18.32 30.01 13.44
CA ALA A 34 19.04 28.82 12.99
C ALA A 34 20.08 28.29 13.99
N ARG A 35 20.75 29.17 14.75
CA ARG A 35 21.70 28.77 15.82
C ARG A 35 21.00 28.30 17.10
N ALA A 36 19.82 28.84 17.43
CA ALA A 36 19.06 28.41 18.60
C ALA A 36 18.48 26.99 18.43
N ALA A 37 17.90 26.68 17.27
CA ALA A 37 17.32 25.35 16.98
C ALA A 37 18.37 24.22 16.97
N THR A 38 19.57 24.50 16.47
CA THR A 38 20.71 23.57 16.54
C THR A 38 21.19 23.37 17.97
N SER A 39 21.33 24.44 18.76
CA SER A 39 21.72 24.35 20.18
C SER A 39 20.73 23.55 21.05
N ASP A 40 19.43 23.66 20.76
CA ASP A 40 18.40 22.93 21.49
C ASP A 40 18.39 21.45 21.12
N THR A 41 18.60 21.12 19.83
CA THR A 41 18.72 19.72 19.38
C THR A 41 19.88 19.00 20.06
N TYR A 42 21.07 19.62 20.14
CA TYR A 42 22.22 19.02 20.84
C TYR A 42 21.95 18.85 22.35
N ARG A 43 21.23 19.77 22.98
CA ARG A 43 20.80 19.61 24.38
C ARG A 43 19.88 18.40 24.56
N GLN A 44 18.92 18.20 23.66
CA GLN A 44 18.03 17.04 23.69
C GLN A 44 18.77 15.73 23.41
N LEU A 45 19.78 15.72 22.54
CA LEU A 45 20.64 14.56 22.31
C LEU A 45 21.49 14.21 23.54
N ASN A 46 21.99 15.22 24.26
CA ASN A 46 22.68 14.99 25.53
C ASN A 46 21.74 14.38 26.57
N LEU A 47 20.52 14.92 26.73
CA LEU A 47 19.51 14.35 27.62
C LEU A 47 19.20 12.89 27.26
N PHE A 48 19.04 12.59 25.96
CA PHE A 48 18.83 11.22 25.50
C PHE A 48 20.00 10.29 25.90
N GLY A 49 21.24 10.74 25.66
CA GLY A 49 22.44 10.01 26.06
C GLY A 49 22.53 9.78 27.57
N ASP A 50 22.29 10.83 28.37
CA ASP A 50 22.31 10.77 29.84
C ASP A 50 21.29 9.76 30.38
N VAL A 51 20.07 9.77 29.82
CA VAL A 51 19.01 8.81 30.20
C VAL A 51 19.37 7.40 29.77
N PHE A 52 19.88 7.21 28.54
CA PHE A 52 20.30 5.90 28.04
C PHE A 52 21.40 5.28 28.94
N GLU A 53 22.42 6.07 29.27
CA GLU A 53 23.51 5.65 30.14
C GLU A 53 23.02 5.31 31.55
N ARG A 54 22.14 6.15 32.11
CA ARG A 54 21.53 5.91 33.43
C ARG A 54 20.74 4.60 33.47
N VAL A 55 19.95 4.31 32.44
CA VAL A 55 19.20 3.05 32.34
C VAL A 55 20.17 1.87 32.22
N ARG A 56 21.23 1.99 31.41
CA ARG A 56 22.23 0.92 31.25
C ARG A 56 22.99 0.62 32.54
N SER A 57 23.31 1.63 33.35
CA SER A 57 24.10 1.48 34.57
C SER A 57 23.29 1.10 35.81
N ASP A 58 22.07 1.62 35.94
CA ASP A 58 21.32 1.58 37.20
C ASP A 58 20.07 0.69 37.16
N TYR A 59 19.67 0.19 35.98
CA TYR A 59 18.56 -0.77 35.92
C TYR A 59 18.94 -2.06 36.67
N VAL A 60 17.98 -2.63 37.40
CA VAL A 60 18.19 -3.75 38.32
C VAL A 60 18.75 -5.01 37.64
N GLU A 61 18.49 -5.17 36.34
CA GLU A 61 19.03 -6.22 35.49
C GLU A 61 19.86 -5.58 34.38
N LYS A 62 20.96 -6.23 33.95
CA LYS A 62 21.75 -5.71 32.84
C LYS A 62 20.91 -5.72 31.54
N PRO A 63 20.56 -4.57 30.96
CA PRO A 63 19.78 -4.54 29.75
C PRO A 63 20.61 -4.92 28.52
N ASP A 64 19.91 -5.24 27.43
CA ASP A 64 20.50 -5.43 26.11
C ASP A 64 20.53 -4.08 25.37
N ASP A 65 21.74 -3.59 25.08
CA ASP A 65 21.94 -2.28 24.47
C ASP A 65 21.26 -2.16 23.10
N SER A 66 21.28 -3.23 22.29
CA SER A 66 20.62 -3.25 20.98
C SER A 66 19.11 -3.10 21.14
N LYS A 67 18.50 -3.83 22.09
CA LYS A 67 17.06 -3.72 22.36
C LYS A 67 16.67 -2.34 22.90
N LEU A 68 17.50 -1.70 23.71
CA LEU A 68 17.25 -0.34 24.20
C LEU A 68 17.24 0.68 23.04
N ILE A 69 18.21 0.58 22.12
CA ILE A 69 18.28 1.42 20.93
C ILE A 69 17.07 1.18 20.02
N GLU A 70 16.76 -0.07 19.70
CA GLU A 70 15.61 -0.43 18.86
C GLU A 70 14.27 0.05 19.45
N SER A 71 14.10 -0.08 20.77
CA SER A 71 12.92 0.41 21.48
C SER A 71 12.82 1.93 21.42
N SER A 72 13.96 2.63 21.52
CA SER A 72 14.02 4.09 21.41
C SER A 72 13.63 4.57 20.00
N ILE A 73 14.18 3.92 18.96
CA ILE A 73 13.82 4.20 17.56
C ILE A 73 12.33 3.92 17.34
N SER A 74 11.82 2.79 17.82
CA SER A 74 10.42 2.42 17.70
C SER A 74 9.48 3.41 18.40
N GLY A 75 9.85 3.88 19.59
CA GLY A 75 9.13 4.92 20.33
C GLY A 75 9.07 6.26 19.57
N MET A 76 10.18 6.66 18.95
CA MET A 76 10.22 7.87 18.12
C MET A 76 9.26 7.77 16.92
N LEU A 77 9.24 6.63 16.23
CA LEU A 77 8.45 6.45 15.01
C LEU A 77 6.95 6.29 15.29
N THR A 78 6.58 5.53 16.33
CA THR A 78 5.18 5.39 16.77
C THR A 78 4.59 6.71 17.27
N GLY A 79 5.44 7.66 17.69
CA GLY A 79 5.04 9.02 18.01
C GLY A 79 4.65 9.88 16.79
N LEU A 80 5.05 9.49 15.57
CA LEU A 80 4.73 10.22 14.34
C LEU A 80 3.36 9.85 13.79
N ASP A 81 3.17 8.56 13.51
CA ASP A 81 1.97 7.99 12.92
C ASP A 81 1.95 6.46 13.09
N PRO A 82 0.81 5.76 12.92
CA PRO A 82 0.71 4.31 13.12
C PRO A 82 1.34 3.46 12.00
N HIS A 83 1.82 4.06 10.91
CA HIS A 83 2.37 3.39 9.73
C HIS A 83 3.89 3.53 9.59
N SER A 84 4.50 4.45 10.35
CA SER A 84 5.94 4.67 10.43
C SER A 84 6.56 3.70 11.45
N SER A 85 7.56 2.92 11.02
CA SER A 85 8.15 1.86 11.83
C SER A 85 9.60 1.57 11.45
N TYR A 86 10.39 1.12 12.42
CA TYR A 86 11.68 0.52 12.16
C TYR A 86 11.50 -0.96 11.84
N MET A 87 12.20 -1.44 10.83
CA MET A 87 12.28 -2.86 10.50
C MET A 87 13.72 -3.28 10.65
N ASP A 88 13.97 -4.22 11.56
CA ASP A 88 15.28 -4.86 11.67
C ASP A 88 15.64 -5.60 10.37
N ALA A 89 16.87 -6.11 10.30
CA ALA A 89 17.39 -6.80 9.11
C ALA A 89 16.46 -7.94 8.64
N LYS A 90 15.87 -8.65 9.60
CA LYS A 90 15.02 -9.80 9.36
C LYS A 90 13.65 -9.37 8.83
N SER A 91 12.96 -8.48 9.53
CA SER A 91 11.65 -7.96 9.14
C SER A 91 11.72 -7.26 7.78
N PHE A 92 12.84 -6.57 7.49
CA PHE A 92 13.06 -5.98 6.18
C PHE A 92 13.15 -7.04 5.07
N ARG A 93 13.89 -8.14 5.28
CA ARG A 93 13.94 -9.27 4.33
C ARG A 93 12.57 -9.94 4.17
N ASP A 94 11.86 -10.19 5.27
CA ASP A 94 10.53 -10.81 5.23
C ASP A 94 9.53 -9.94 4.46
N MET A 95 9.59 -8.61 4.63
CA MET A 95 8.80 -7.65 3.87
C MET A 95 9.16 -7.67 2.38
N GLN A 96 10.44 -7.72 2.01
CA GLN A 96 10.87 -7.82 0.61
C GLN A 96 10.34 -9.10 -0.05
N VAL A 97 10.37 -10.23 0.68
CA VAL A 97 9.80 -11.50 0.21
C VAL A 97 8.29 -11.39 -0.02
N GLN A 98 7.55 -10.82 0.93
CA GLN A 98 6.12 -10.57 0.77
C GLN A 98 5.81 -9.67 -0.42
N THR A 99 6.63 -8.64 -0.64
CA THR A 99 6.48 -7.65 -1.71
C THR A 99 6.69 -8.27 -3.10
N ARG A 100 7.71 -9.12 -3.25
CA ARG A 100 7.91 -9.91 -4.49
C ARG A 100 6.75 -10.85 -4.76
N GLY A 101 6.02 -11.25 -3.71
CA GLY A 101 4.94 -12.21 -3.80
C GLY A 101 5.41 -13.63 -4.11
N GLU A 102 6.70 -13.89 -3.96
CA GLU A 102 7.29 -15.20 -4.22
C GLU A 102 8.46 -15.49 -3.25
N PHE A 103 8.62 -16.75 -2.88
CA PHE A 103 9.64 -17.18 -1.92
C PHE A 103 10.08 -18.62 -2.12
N GLY A 104 11.33 -18.91 -1.78
CA GLY A 104 11.82 -20.28 -1.70
C GLY A 104 11.19 -21.04 -0.53
N GLY A 105 10.45 -22.11 -0.83
CA GLY A 105 9.73 -22.88 0.18
C GLY A 105 9.03 -24.12 -0.35
N LEU A 106 8.09 -24.65 0.44
CA LEU A 106 7.44 -25.94 0.18
C LEU A 106 6.03 -25.81 -0.40
N GLY A 107 5.41 -24.64 -0.22
CA GLY A 107 4.02 -24.39 -0.61
C GLY A 107 3.01 -25.04 0.32
N ILE A 108 3.17 -24.85 1.64
CA ILE A 108 2.27 -25.38 2.66
C ILE A 108 1.74 -24.23 3.49
N GLU A 109 0.43 -24.19 3.70
CA GLU A 109 -0.19 -23.37 4.73
C GLU A 109 -0.25 -24.16 6.04
N VAL A 110 0.31 -23.59 7.10
CA VAL A 110 0.45 -24.25 8.40
C VAL A 110 -0.11 -23.37 9.50
N THR A 111 -0.59 -24.02 10.55
CA THR A 111 -0.99 -23.40 11.82
C THR A 111 -0.33 -24.15 12.98
N MET A 112 -0.42 -23.58 14.18
CA MET A 112 0.00 -24.24 15.41
C MET A 112 -1.25 -24.73 16.15
N GLU A 113 -1.28 -26.00 16.54
CA GLU A 113 -2.33 -26.61 17.35
C GLU A 113 -1.67 -27.48 18.42
N ASP A 114 -1.92 -27.19 19.70
CA ASP A 114 -1.34 -27.88 20.86
C ASP A 114 0.20 -28.00 20.85
N GLY A 115 0.88 -26.98 20.32
CA GLY A 115 2.35 -26.94 20.24
C GLY A 115 2.95 -27.80 19.12
N LEU A 116 2.11 -28.35 18.24
CA LEU A 116 2.50 -29.05 17.02
C LEU A 116 2.10 -28.25 15.79
N ILE A 117 2.83 -28.46 14.70
CA ILE A 117 2.55 -27.79 13.43
C ILE A 117 1.55 -28.62 12.65
N LYS A 118 0.38 -28.04 12.41
CA LYS A 118 -0.68 -28.67 11.64
C LYS A 118 -0.75 -28.05 10.25
N VAL A 119 -0.82 -28.88 9.22
CA VAL A 119 -1.07 -28.46 7.85
C VAL A 119 -2.53 -28.06 7.72
N VAL A 120 -2.76 -26.81 7.35
CA VAL A 120 -4.10 -26.33 6.97
C VAL A 120 -4.42 -26.86 5.59
N SER A 121 -3.56 -26.57 4.61
CA SER A 121 -3.66 -27.11 3.25
C SER A 121 -2.33 -26.99 2.49
N PRO A 122 -1.99 -27.96 1.62
CA PRO A 122 -0.97 -27.73 0.60
C PRO A 122 -1.48 -26.72 -0.43
N ILE A 123 -0.55 -25.96 -1.03
CA ILE A 123 -0.86 -25.07 -2.16
C ILE A 123 -0.78 -25.90 -3.44
N ASP A 124 -1.77 -25.79 -4.32
CA ASP A 124 -1.79 -26.51 -5.60
C ASP A 124 -0.54 -26.26 -6.45
N ASP A 125 -0.10 -27.29 -7.16
CA ASP A 125 1.08 -27.30 -8.05
C ASP A 125 2.44 -27.05 -7.36
N THR A 126 2.49 -26.99 -6.03
CA THR A 126 3.73 -26.81 -5.26
C THR A 126 4.39 -28.14 -4.87
N PRO A 127 5.66 -28.14 -4.41
CA PRO A 127 6.34 -29.34 -3.95
C PRO A 127 5.54 -30.14 -2.93
N ALA A 128 4.87 -29.48 -1.98
CA ALA A 128 4.10 -30.16 -0.96
C ALA A 128 2.86 -30.88 -1.48
N SER A 129 2.11 -30.24 -2.38
CA SER A 129 0.96 -30.87 -3.05
C SER A 129 1.42 -32.08 -3.87
N LYS A 130 2.51 -31.91 -4.65
CA LYS A 130 3.12 -33.00 -5.45
C LYS A 130 3.67 -34.15 -4.60
N ALA A 131 4.14 -33.84 -3.40
CA ALA A 131 4.65 -34.83 -2.44
C ALA A 131 3.53 -35.53 -1.63
N GLY A 132 2.26 -35.20 -1.89
CA GLY A 132 1.12 -35.86 -1.25
C GLY A 132 0.88 -35.45 0.20
N ILE A 133 1.36 -34.27 0.62
CA ILE A 133 0.98 -33.67 1.91
C ILE A 133 -0.51 -33.30 1.86
N MET A 134 -1.23 -33.54 2.94
CA MET A 134 -2.67 -33.38 3.05
C MET A 134 -3.05 -32.41 4.17
N ALA A 135 -4.24 -31.83 4.05
CA ALA A 135 -4.84 -31.07 5.14
C ALA A 135 -4.96 -31.94 6.41
N ASN A 136 -4.67 -31.35 7.57
CA ASN A 136 -4.59 -31.98 8.89
C ASN A 136 -3.41 -32.93 9.12
N ASP A 137 -2.45 -33.03 8.22
CA ASP A 137 -1.16 -33.64 8.57
C ASP A 137 -0.48 -32.85 9.70
N ILE A 138 0.13 -33.56 10.64
CA ILE A 138 0.89 -32.93 11.74
C ILE A 138 2.38 -33.13 11.48
N ILE A 139 3.11 -32.04 11.27
CA ILE A 139 4.56 -32.08 11.10
C ILE A 139 5.20 -32.20 12.47
N THR A 140 5.94 -33.28 12.73
CA THR A 140 6.63 -33.53 14.00
C THR A 140 8.11 -33.18 13.95
N ASN A 141 8.73 -33.29 12.76
CA ASN A 141 10.15 -33.00 12.58
C ASN A 141 10.41 -32.25 11.26
N LEU A 142 11.39 -31.35 11.32
CA LEU A 142 12.01 -30.66 10.20
C LEU A 142 13.47 -31.09 10.14
N ASP A 143 13.85 -31.79 9.08
CA ASP A 143 15.05 -32.60 9.00
C ASP A 143 15.16 -33.55 10.22
N ASP A 144 16.23 -33.46 10.99
CA ASP A 144 16.45 -34.29 12.17
C ASP A 144 16.00 -33.60 13.48
N GLU A 145 15.44 -32.39 13.40
CA GLU A 145 15.01 -31.60 14.57
C GLU A 145 13.50 -31.74 14.82
N ALA A 146 13.11 -31.97 16.08
CA ALA A 146 11.71 -31.95 16.49
C ALA A 146 11.14 -30.53 16.48
N VAL A 147 9.87 -30.38 16.08
CA VAL A 147 9.22 -29.06 16.05
C VAL A 147 8.72 -28.60 17.42
N GLN A 148 8.65 -29.52 18.38
CA GLN A 148 8.15 -29.23 19.72
C GLN A 148 9.06 -28.23 20.43
N GLY A 149 8.48 -27.14 20.93
CA GLY A 149 9.23 -26.02 21.52
C GLY A 149 9.63 -24.94 20.52
N LEU A 150 9.45 -25.15 19.21
CA LEU A 150 9.54 -24.08 18.22
C LEU A 150 8.26 -23.26 18.22
N THR A 151 8.41 -21.95 18.03
CA THR A 151 7.31 -21.09 17.60
C THR A 151 6.94 -21.38 16.15
N LEU A 152 5.71 -21.03 15.74
CA LEU A 152 5.27 -21.18 14.36
C LEU A 152 6.22 -20.48 13.37
N ASN A 153 6.68 -19.27 13.73
CA ASN A 153 7.59 -18.49 12.89
C ASN A 153 8.94 -19.18 12.70
N GLN A 154 9.53 -19.72 13.77
CA GLN A 154 10.80 -20.46 13.68
C GLN A 154 10.67 -21.69 12.78
N ALA A 155 9.54 -22.40 12.87
CA ALA A 155 9.31 -23.54 12.01
C ALA A 155 9.10 -23.16 10.54
N VAL A 156 8.35 -22.08 10.28
CA VAL A 156 8.19 -21.52 8.92
C VAL A 156 9.54 -21.10 8.34
N GLU A 157 10.42 -20.50 9.14
CA GLU A 157 11.78 -20.15 8.71
C GLU A 157 12.61 -21.37 8.32
N LYS A 158 12.53 -22.45 9.08
CA LYS A 158 13.19 -23.72 8.73
C LYS A 158 12.60 -24.37 7.47
N MET A 159 11.29 -24.27 7.27
CA MET A 159 10.64 -24.78 6.04
C MET A 159 10.99 -23.94 4.81
N ARG A 160 11.21 -22.63 4.98
CA ARG A 160 11.77 -21.75 3.94
C ARG A 160 13.25 -22.02 3.73
N GLY A 161 13.77 -21.53 2.62
CA GLY A 161 15.19 -21.67 2.29
C GLY A 161 15.47 -21.45 0.82
N PRO A 162 16.74 -21.54 0.40
CA PRO A 162 17.11 -21.34 -1.00
C PRO A 162 16.40 -22.36 -1.90
N VAL A 163 15.96 -21.91 -3.08
CA VAL A 163 15.36 -22.77 -4.11
C VAL A 163 16.34 -23.89 -4.48
N ASN A 164 15.82 -25.06 -4.83
CA ASN A 164 16.55 -26.30 -5.13
C ASN A 164 17.27 -26.97 -3.95
N THR A 165 17.10 -26.48 -2.73
CA THR A 165 17.59 -27.19 -1.52
C THR A 165 16.55 -28.19 -1.02
N LYS A 166 17.00 -29.25 -0.34
CA LYS A 166 16.12 -30.28 0.22
C LYS A 166 15.79 -29.99 1.68
N ILE A 167 14.66 -30.53 2.13
CA ILE A 167 14.28 -30.66 3.54
C ILE A 167 13.48 -31.96 3.70
N ARG A 168 13.73 -32.68 4.80
CA ARG A 168 12.92 -33.84 5.19
C ARG A 168 11.85 -33.40 6.17
N LEU A 169 10.62 -33.83 5.96
CA LEU A 169 9.52 -33.66 6.91
C LEU A 169 9.14 -35.03 7.45
N LYS A 170 8.93 -35.12 8.76
CA LYS A 170 8.25 -36.24 9.38
C LYS A 170 6.85 -35.82 9.74
N ILE A 171 5.85 -36.52 9.22
CA ILE A 171 4.44 -36.18 9.40
C ILE A 171 3.67 -37.33 10.04
N MET A 172 2.74 -36.97 10.92
CA MET A 172 1.72 -37.85 11.46
C MET A 172 0.40 -37.58 10.74
N ARG A 173 -0.16 -38.62 10.12
CA ARG A 173 -1.43 -38.55 9.40
C ARG A 173 -2.50 -39.34 10.13
N LYS A 174 -3.67 -38.75 10.31
CA LYS A 174 -4.81 -39.43 10.93
C LYS A 174 -5.14 -40.73 10.15
N GLY A 175 -5.22 -41.85 10.87
CA GLY A 175 -5.49 -43.17 10.29
C GLY A 175 -4.25 -43.92 9.79
N GLN A 176 -3.04 -43.38 10.01
CA GLN A 176 -1.77 -44.07 9.80
C GLN A 176 -1.07 -44.23 11.16
N ASP A 177 -0.67 -45.47 11.49
CA ASP A 177 -0.04 -45.78 12.78
C ASP A 177 1.44 -45.37 12.85
N ASN A 178 2.10 -45.26 11.69
CA ASN A 178 3.51 -44.90 11.59
C ASN A 178 3.70 -43.50 10.99
N PRO A 179 4.70 -42.73 11.47
CA PRO A 179 5.05 -41.47 10.85
C PRO A 179 5.48 -41.67 9.38
N ILE A 180 5.08 -40.76 8.51
CA ILE A 180 5.47 -40.72 7.10
C ILE A 180 6.64 -39.74 6.96
N GLU A 181 7.72 -40.17 6.32
CA GLU A 181 8.84 -39.29 5.98
C GLU A 181 8.75 -38.86 4.52
N VAL A 182 8.80 -37.55 4.29
CA VAL A 182 8.67 -36.93 2.98
C VAL A 182 9.86 -36.01 2.75
N THR A 183 10.65 -36.26 1.71
CA THR A 183 11.71 -35.32 1.30
C THR A 183 11.20 -34.41 0.22
N LEU A 184 11.23 -33.10 0.46
CA LEU A 184 10.80 -32.09 -0.49
C LEU A 184 12.01 -31.29 -0.99
N VAL A 185 11.93 -30.86 -2.24
CA VAL A 185 12.84 -29.87 -2.82
C VAL A 185 12.13 -28.53 -2.76
N ARG A 186 12.76 -27.53 -2.13
CA ARG A 186 12.23 -26.16 -2.09
C ARG A 186 12.15 -25.60 -3.50
N ASP A 187 11.01 -25.02 -3.83
CA ASP A 187 10.74 -24.38 -5.11
C ASP A 187 10.38 -22.91 -4.89
N ASN A 188 10.30 -22.14 -5.96
CA ASN A 188 9.80 -20.78 -5.93
C ASN A 188 8.26 -20.78 -5.80
N ILE A 189 7.78 -20.54 -4.58
CA ILE A 189 6.36 -20.52 -4.24
C ILE A 189 5.80 -19.15 -4.51
N ARG A 190 4.81 -19.06 -5.41
CA ARG A 190 4.12 -17.82 -5.76
C ARG A 190 2.85 -17.66 -4.94
N VAL A 191 2.72 -16.50 -4.29
CA VAL A 191 1.49 -16.08 -3.62
C VAL A 191 0.49 -15.64 -4.70
N ARG A 192 -0.62 -16.37 -4.82
CA ARG A 192 -1.71 -16.00 -5.75
C ARG A 192 -2.43 -14.74 -5.25
N SER A 193 -1.99 -13.58 -5.72
CA SER A 193 -2.61 -12.26 -5.43
C SER A 193 -3.92 -12.03 -6.17
N VAL A 194 -4.12 -12.72 -7.31
CA VAL A 194 -5.32 -12.65 -8.14
C VAL A 194 -5.99 -14.01 -8.20
N ARG A 195 -7.29 -14.04 -7.91
CA ARG A 195 -8.16 -15.21 -8.09
C ARG A 195 -9.28 -14.82 -9.05
N ALA A 196 -9.66 -15.72 -9.94
CA ALA A 196 -10.66 -15.45 -10.95
C ALA A 196 -11.59 -16.64 -11.16
N ARG A 197 -12.83 -16.36 -11.55
CA ARG A 197 -13.82 -17.37 -11.96
C ARG A 197 -14.87 -16.75 -12.85
N VAL A 198 -15.54 -17.59 -13.63
CA VAL A 198 -16.78 -17.20 -14.30
C VAL A 198 -17.88 -17.08 -13.23
N GLU A 199 -18.61 -15.97 -13.27
CA GLU A 199 -19.76 -15.68 -12.43
C GLU A 199 -21.00 -15.64 -13.31
N SER A 200 -22.08 -16.32 -12.89
CA SER A 200 -23.36 -16.35 -13.62
C SER A 200 -23.23 -16.66 -15.12
N ASP A 201 -22.28 -17.54 -15.49
CA ASP A 201 -21.93 -17.99 -16.85
C ASP A 201 -21.38 -16.92 -17.83
N ASP A 202 -21.61 -15.62 -17.58
CA ASP A 202 -21.29 -14.55 -18.54
C ASP A 202 -20.58 -13.31 -17.94
N ILE A 203 -20.21 -13.36 -16.67
CA ILE A 203 -19.47 -12.30 -15.97
C ILE A 203 -18.07 -12.79 -15.57
N GLY A 204 -17.05 -11.96 -15.80
CA GLY A 204 -15.71 -12.21 -15.27
C GLY A 204 -15.57 -11.70 -13.84
N TYR A 205 -15.54 -12.58 -12.85
CA TYR A 205 -15.25 -12.20 -11.46
C TYR A 205 -13.76 -12.34 -11.18
N ILE A 206 -13.14 -11.26 -10.71
CA ILE A 206 -11.71 -11.19 -10.38
C ILE A 206 -11.56 -10.60 -8.99
N ARG A 207 -10.90 -11.33 -8.10
CA ARG A 207 -10.57 -10.88 -6.74
C ARG A 207 -9.07 -10.64 -6.63
N ILE A 208 -8.70 -9.43 -6.19
CA ILE A 208 -7.33 -9.09 -5.83
C ILE A 208 -7.24 -9.09 -4.31
N THR A 209 -6.41 -9.97 -3.73
CA THR A 209 -6.27 -10.11 -2.27
C THR A 209 -5.16 -9.24 -1.68
N THR A 210 -4.17 -8.85 -2.49
CA THR A 210 -3.05 -7.99 -2.10
C THR A 210 -2.39 -7.42 -3.37
N PHE A 211 -1.67 -6.31 -3.25
CA PHE A 211 -0.88 -5.73 -4.34
C PHE A 211 0.62 -6.03 -4.15
N ASN A 212 1.09 -7.13 -4.76
CA ASN A 212 2.50 -7.51 -4.86
C ASN A 212 2.98 -7.48 -6.33
N GLU A 213 4.28 -7.66 -6.58
CA GLU A 213 4.89 -7.58 -7.93
C GLU A 213 4.29 -8.56 -8.97
N GLN A 214 3.45 -9.52 -8.56
CA GLN A 214 2.78 -10.49 -9.44
C GLN A 214 1.34 -10.08 -9.83
N THR A 215 0.82 -8.99 -9.27
CA THR A 215 -0.61 -8.67 -9.29
C THR A 215 -1.08 -8.25 -10.66
N THR A 216 -0.39 -7.29 -11.28
CA THR A 216 -0.77 -6.76 -12.60
C THR A 216 -0.76 -7.86 -13.67
N GLU A 217 0.32 -8.63 -13.76
CA GLU A 217 0.41 -9.71 -14.76
C GLU A 217 -0.59 -10.84 -14.47
N GLY A 218 -0.87 -11.13 -13.19
CA GLY A 218 -1.95 -12.00 -12.79
C GLY A 218 -3.31 -11.51 -13.30
N LEU A 219 -3.62 -10.23 -13.10
CA LEU A 219 -4.87 -9.60 -13.55
C LEU A 219 -5.03 -9.69 -15.07
N LYS A 220 -4.01 -9.28 -15.84
CA LYS A 220 -4.05 -9.32 -17.31
C LYS A 220 -4.31 -10.73 -17.83
N ARG A 221 -3.62 -11.72 -17.25
CA ARG A 221 -3.81 -13.13 -17.59
C ARG A 221 -5.25 -13.58 -17.31
N GLU A 222 -5.79 -13.27 -16.13
CA GLU A 222 -7.14 -13.70 -15.79
C GLU A 222 -8.23 -12.99 -16.61
N ILE A 223 -8.05 -11.71 -16.97
CA ILE A 223 -8.94 -11.02 -17.93
C ILE A 223 -8.96 -11.75 -19.28
N ALA A 224 -7.78 -12.11 -19.80
CA ALA A 224 -7.67 -12.84 -21.06
C ALA A 224 -8.30 -14.24 -20.99
N ASN A 225 -8.06 -14.97 -19.90
CA ASN A 225 -8.63 -16.30 -19.65
C ASN A 225 -10.16 -16.26 -19.59
N LEU A 226 -10.72 -15.37 -18.77
CA LEU A 226 -12.17 -15.22 -18.61
C LEU A 226 -12.84 -14.82 -19.92
N THR A 227 -12.24 -13.86 -20.65
CA THR A 227 -12.75 -13.43 -21.96
C THR A 227 -12.78 -14.59 -22.97
N LYS A 228 -11.74 -15.44 -22.97
CA LYS A 228 -11.68 -16.63 -23.83
C LYS A 228 -12.69 -17.70 -23.40
N GLN A 229 -12.84 -17.94 -22.11
CA GLN A 229 -13.71 -18.97 -21.56
C GLN A 229 -15.20 -18.65 -21.77
N ILE A 230 -15.60 -17.40 -21.55
CA ILE A 230 -16.99 -16.95 -21.71
C ILE A 230 -17.31 -16.67 -23.18
N GLY A 231 -16.32 -16.15 -23.93
CA GLY A 231 -16.50 -15.62 -25.27
C GLY A 231 -16.85 -14.13 -25.23
N ALA A 232 -16.16 -13.33 -26.05
CA ALA A 232 -16.24 -11.86 -26.02
C ALA A 232 -17.66 -11.30 -26.25
N ASP A 233 -18.48 -11.99 -27.05
CA ASP A 233 -19.85 -11.57 -27.37
C ASP A 233 -20.82 -11.85 -26.22
N LYS A 234 -20.58 -12.93 -25.45
CA LYS A 234 -21.41 -13.29 -24.30
C LYS A 234 -21.04 -12.50 -23.05
N LEU A 235 -19.75 -12.17 -22.90
CA LEU A 235 -19.22 -11.45 -21.75
C LEU A 235 -19.96 -10.13 -21.52
N LYS A 236 -20.64 -10.02 -20.38
CA LYS A 236 -21.41 -8.82 -19.99
C LYS A 236 -20.55 -7.76 -19.32
N GLY A 237 -19.51 -8.17 -18.61
CA GLY A 237 -18.59 -7.26 -17.93
C GLY A 237 -17.72 -7.97 -16.92
N PHE A 238 -17.03 -7.17 -16.11
CA PHE A 238 -16.14 -7.64 -15.05
C PHE A 238 -16.58 -7.13 -13.69
N ILE A 239 -16.40 -7.97 -12.68
CA ILE A 239 -16.49 -7.59 -11.27
C ILE A 239 -15.07 -7.67 -10.69
N LEU A 240 -14.53 -6.54 -10.27
CA LEU A 240 -13.26 -6.43 -9.57
C LEU A 240 -13.51 -6.34 -8.06
N ASP A 241 -13.21 -7.41 -7.33
CA ASP A 241 -13.41 -7.48 -5.89
C ASP A 241 -12.13 -7.09 -5.13
N LEU A 242 -12.19 -5.95 -4.45
CA LEU A 242 -11.13 -5.39 -3.61
C LEU A 242 -11.48 -5.46 -2.11
N ARG A 243 -12.54 -6.19 -1.73
CA ARG A 243 -12.96 -6.33 -0.34
C ARG A 243 -11.93 -7.08 0.48
N ASN A 244 -11.69 -6.58 1.70
CA ASN A 244 -10.69 -7.12 2.63
C ASN A 244 -9.27 -7.18 2.05
N ASN A 245 -8.95 -6.29 1.10
CA ASN A 245 -7.60 -6.11 0.58
C ASN A 245 -6.94 -4.88 1.22
N PRO A 246 -5.94 -5.05 2.10
CA PRO A 246 -5.29 -3.96 2.83
C PRO A 246 -4.34 -3.12 1.96
N GLY A 247 -4.22 -3.44 0.67
CA GLY A 247 -3.40 -2.74 -0.30
C GLY A 247 -2.09 -3.48 -0.60
N GLY A 248 -0.99 -2.73 -0.65
CA GLY A 248 0.33 -3.24 -1.04
C GLY A 248 1.10 -2.18 -1.83
N LEU A 249 1.79 -2.60 -2.88
CA LEU A 249 2.61 -1.73 -3.72
C LEU A 249 1.77 -0.66 -4.44
N LEU A 250 2.21 0.60 -4.32
CA LEU A 250 1.61 1.72 -5.04
C LEU A 250 1.74 1.57 -6.55
N GLU A 251 2.89 1.10 -7.03
CA GLU A 251 3.10 0.90 -8.48
C GLU A 251 2.12 -0.13 -9.05
N GLU A 252 1.85 -1.21 -8.31
CA GLU A 252 0.86 -2.22 -8.72
C GLU A 252 -0.56 -1.67 -8.73
N ALA A 253 -0.92 -0.76 -7.80
CA ALA A 253 -2.21 -0.06 -7.88
C ALA A 253 -2.32 0.81 -9.14
N VAL A 254 -1.22 1.48 -9.51
CA VAL A 254 -1.17 2.29 -10.73
C VAL A 254 -1.37 1.41 -11.96
N THR A 255 -0.59 0.36 -12.12
CA THR A 255 -0.65 -0.52 -13.31
C THR A 255 -1.93 -1.35 -13.38
N VAL A 256 -2.50 -1.73 -12.23
CA VAL A 256 -3.86 -2.32 -12.17
C VAL A 256 -4.91 -1.33 -12.63
N SER A 257 -4.85 -0.07 -12.18
CA SER A 257 -5.80 0.97 -12.64
C SER A 257 -5.65 1.24 -14.13
N ASP A 258 -4.41 1.31 -14.61
CA ASP A 258 -4.04 1.52 -16.01
C ASP A 258 -4.64 0.45 -16.93
N THR A 259 -4.79 -0.79 -16.43
CA THR A 259 -5.38 -1.91 -17.18
C THR A 259 -6.83 -1.67 -17.63
N PHE A 260 -7.55 -0.74 -16.99
CA PHE A 260 -8.95 -0.43 -17.27
C PHE A 260 -9.18 0.97 -17.87
N LEU A 261 -8.12 1.79 -18.00
CA LEU A 261 -8.21 3.19 -18.39
C LEU A 261 -7.43 3.43 -19.69
N ASP A 262 -7.89 4.37 -20.52
CA ASP A 262 -7.16 4.75 -21.74
C ASP A 262 -6.31 6.02 -21.58
N ARG A 263 -6.58 6.81 -20.53
CA ARG A 263 -5.91 8.09 -20.24
C ARG A 263 -6.34 8.65 -18.89
N GLY A 264 -5.62 9.68 -18.44
CA GLY A 264 -5.98 10.50 -17.27
C GLY A 264 -5.10 10.21 -16.06
N GLU A 265 -5.11 11.09 -15.06
CA GLU A 265 -4.38 10.87 -13.81
C GLU A 265 -5.00 9.69 -13.06
N ILE A 266 -4.18 8.78 -12.52
CA ILE A 266 -4.62 7.66 -11.66
C ILE A 266 -4.51 8.08 -10.20
N VAL A 267 -3.36 8.66 -9.83
CA VAL A 267 -3.07 9.09 -8.47
C VAL A 267 -2.01 10.18 -8.48
N SER A 268 -2.12 11.13 -7.54
CA SER A 268 -1.03 12.03 -7.21
C SER A 268 -0.57 11.83 -5.77
N THR A 269 0.75 11.86 -5.56
CA THR A 269 1.37 11.84 -4.24
C THR A 269 1.96 13.22 -3.98
N ARG A 270 1.76 13.76 -2.78
CA ARG A 270 2.25 15.08 -2.38
C ARG A 270 3.06 14.92 -1.10
N GLY A 271 4.35 15.19 -1.22
CA GLY A 271 5.30 15.18 -0.10
C GLY A 271 5.21 16.42 0.77
N ARG A 272 6.25 16.64 1.56
CA ARG A 272 6.37 17.83 2.42
C ARG A 272 6.62 19.08 1.58
N ASN A 273 7.44 18.94 0.54
CA ASN A 273 7.78 20.04 -0.36
C ASN A 273 7.04 19.93 -1.69
N ALA A 274 6.80 21.05 -2.37
CA ALA A 274 5.98 21.08 -3.58
C ALA A 274 6.61 20.26 -4.73
N GLU A 275 7.93 20.30 -4.83
CA GLU A 275 8.75 19.55 -5.78
C GLU A 275 8.70 18.02 -5.57
N GLU A 276 8.24 17.56 -4.41
CA GLU A 276 8.05 16.13 -4.12
C GLU A 276 6.70 15.61 -4.65
N THR A 277 5.91 16.46 -5.30
CA THR A 277 4.64 16.05 -5.91
C THR A 277 4.90 15.17 -7.13
N GLN A 278 4.45 13.92 -7.09
CA GLN A 278 4.46 13.03 -8.24
C GLN A 278 3.04 12.74 -8.71
N ARG A 279 2.85 12.69 -10.03
CA ARG A 279 1.59 12.30 -10.66
C ARG A 279 1.81 11.05 -11.49
N ARG A 280 0.89 10.11 -11.39
CA ARG A 280 0.89 8.88 -12.18
C ARG A 280 -0.36 8.89 -13.04
N SER A 281 -0.20 8.61 -14.32
CA SER A 281 -1.28 8.69 -15.32
C SER A 281 -1.40 7.38 -16.08
N ALA A 282 -2.60 7.11 -16.55
CA ALA A 282 -2.90 5.98 -17.41
C ALA A 282 -2.34 6.21 -18.83
N HIS A 283 -1.98 5.09 -19.46
CA HIS A 283 -1.61 4.95 -20.86
C HIS A 283 -2.80 4.39 -21.64
N ALA A 284 -2.73 4.45 -22.97
CA ALA A 284 -3.79 3.89 -23.81
C ALA A 284 -3.82 2.36 -23.73
N GLY A 285 -5.01 1.78 -23.52
CA GLY A 285 -5.21 0.33 -23.52
C GLY A 285 -6.14 -0.20 -22.43
N ASP A 286 -7.46 -0.01 -22.58
CA ASP A 286 -8.44 -0.75 -21.78
C ASP A 286 -8.52 -2.24 -22.19
N LEU A 287 -7.98 -3.13 -21.36
CA LEU A 287 -7.98 -4.58 -21.62
C LEU A 287 -9.37 -5.22 -21.59
N THR A 288 -10.35 -4.55 -20.96
CA THR A 288 -11.74 -5.01 -20.95
C THR A 288 -12.49 -4.56 -22.21
N LYS A 289 -11.86 -3.81 -23.11
CA LYS A 289 -12.43 -3.35 -24.39
C LYS A 289 -13.75 -2.60 -24.23
N GLY A 290 -13.83 -1.73 -23.23
CA GLY A 290 -15.02 -0.94 -22.94
C GLY A 290 -16.18 -1.72 -22.30
N LYS A 291 -15.99 -3.00 -21.95
CA LYS A 291 -16.99 -3.75 -21.19
C LYS A 291 -17.20 -3.09 -19.81
N PRO A 292 -18.45 -3.04 -19.30
CA PRO A 292 -18.73 -2.50 -17.97
C PRO A 292 -17.88 -3.17 -16.87
N VAL A 293 -17.43 -2.37 -15.91
CA VAL A 293 -16.65 -2.83 -14.75
C VAL A 293 -17.38 -2.39 -13.48
N MET A 294 -17.58 -3.33 -12.58
CA MET A 294 -18.09 -3.09 -11.22
C MET A 294 -16.96 -3.34 -10.24
N VAL A 295 -16.80 -2.48 -9.23
CA VAL A 295 -15.76 -2.65 -8.20
C VAL A 295 -16.42 -2.87 -6.84
N LEU A 296 -16.07 -3.96 -6.16
CA LEU A 296 -16.55 -4.22 -4.80
C LEU A 296 -15.52 -3.73 -3.78
N ILE A 297 -15.97 -2.88 -2.85
CA ILE A 297 -15.13 -2.37 -1.74
C ILE A 297 -15.85 -2.55 -0.39
N ASN A 298 -15.07 -2.56 0.69
CA ASN A 298 -15.60 -2.55 2.04
C ASN A 298 -14.62 -1.91 3.05
N GLY A 299 -14.95 -1.92 4.34
CA GLY A 299 -14.09 -1.34 5.39
C GLY A 299 -12.69 -1.97 5.52
N GLY A 300 -12.45 -3.13 4.91
CA GLY A 300 -11.13 -3.77 4.82
C GLY A 300 -10.34 -3.41 3.56
N SER A 301 -10.93 -2.69 2.61
CA SER A 301 -10.25 -2.15 1.44
C SER A 301 -9.41 -0.94 1.86
N ALA A 302 -8.09 -1.00 1.71
CA ALA A 302 -7.19 0.08 2.13
C ALA A 302 -6.06 0.37 1.13
N SER A 303 -5.49 1.57 1.21
CA SER A 303 -4.25 1.96 0.51
C SER A 303 -4.33 1.74 -1.01
N ALA A 304 -3.51 0.88 -1.59
CA ALA A 304 -3.52 0.53 -3.01
C ALA A 304 -4.93 0.17 -3.54
N SER A 305 -5.77 -0.51 -2.75
CA SER A 305 -7.16 -0.82 -3.09
C SER A 305 -7.99 0.46 -3.28
N GLU A 306 -7.76 1.48 -2.46
CA GLU A 306 -8.45 2.77 -2.51
C GLU A 306 -7.96 3.64 -3.66
N ILE A 307 -6.68 3.50 -4.06
CA ILE A 307 -6.14 4.12 -5.28
C ILE A 307 -6.89 3.58 -6.50
N VAL A 308 -7.00 2.26 -6.65
CA VAL A 308 -7.71 1.64 -7.78
C VAL A 308 -9.18 2.04 -7.78
N ALA A 309 -9.85 1.91 -6.63
CA ALA A 309 -11.26 2.27 -6.49
C ALA A 309 -11.49 3.75 -6.83
N GLY A 310 -10.71 4.65 -6.24
CA GLY A 310 -10.82 6.10 -6.46
C GLY A 310 -10.50 6.52 -7.90
N ALA A 311 -9.48 5.90 -8.52
CA ALA A 311 -9.13 6.19 -9.91
C ALA A 311 -10.26 5.78 -10.87
N LEU A 312 -10.77 4.56 -10.74
CA LEU A 312 -11.84 4.07 -11.60
C LEU A 312 -13.16 4.80 -11.37
N GLN A 313 -13.45 5.19 -10.12
CA GLN A 313 -14.64 5.97 -9.77
C GLN A 313 -14.57 7.40 -10.33
N ASP A 314 -13.46 8.12 -10.11
CA ASP A 314 -13.33 9.53 -10.52
C ASP A 314 -13.34 9.67 -12.06
N HIS A 315 -12.85 8.66 -12.79
CA HIS A 315 -12.96 8.58 -14.25
C HIS A 315 -14.32 8.10 -14.75
N LYS A 316 -15.25 7.76 -13.85
CA LYS A 316 -16.55 7.12 -14.16
C LYS A 316 -16.37 5.84 -14.99
N ARG A 317 -15.25 5.15 -14.81
CA ARG A 317 -14.93 3.91 -15.52
C ARG A 317 -15.61 2.71 -14.88
N ALA A 318 -15.76 2.73 -13.56
CA ALA A 318 -16.44 1.67 -12.83
C ALA A 318 -17.45 2.23 -11.84
N THR A 319 -18.47 1.42 -11.52
CA THR A 319 -19.39 1.68 -10.42
C THR A 319 -18.92 0.93 -9.18
N LEU A 320 -18.73 1.64 -8.07
CA LEU A 320 -18.31 1.09 -6.79
C LEU A 320 -19.51 0.65 -5.97
N ILE A 321 -19.45 -0.55 -5.43
CA ILE A 321 -20.55 -1.18 -4.68
C ILE A 321 -20.00 -1.75 -3.36
N GLY A 322 -20.76 -1.60 -2.28
CA GLY A 322 -20.45 -2.19 -0.98
C GLY A 322 -20.47 -1.14 0.12
N THR A 323 -19.40 -1.04 0.90
CA THR A 323 -19.29 -0.05 1.99
C THR A 323 -18.05 0.80 1.83
N ARG A 324 -18.02 1.93 2.54
CA ARG A 324 -16.88 2.86 2.53
C ARG A 324 -15.57 2.13 2.86
N SER A 325 -14.48 2.51 2.22
CA SER A 325 -13.15 1.92 2.46
C SER A 325 -12.50 2.45 3.75
N PHE A 326 -11.32 1.91 4.07
CA PHE A 326 -10.62 2.12 5.35
C PHE A 326 -10.15 3.56 5.61
N GLY A 327 -9.69 4.27 4.58
CA GLY A 327 -9.23 5.66 4.65
C GLY A 327 -7.74 5.86 4.84
N LYS A 328 -6.88 4.94 4.38
CA LYS A 328 -5.42 5.12 4.50
C LYS A 328 -4.89 5.88 3.28
N GLY A 329 -4.81 7.20 3.38
CA GLY A 329 -4.35 8.14 2.34
C GLY A 329 -2.86 8.52 2.41
N SER A 330 -2.02 7.74 3.10
CA SER A 330 -0.60 8.00 3.30
C SER A 330 0.28 7.04 2.49
N VAL A 331 1.47 7.52 2.11
CA VAL A 331 2.50 6.75 1.40
C VAL A 331 3.69 6.56 2.33
N GLN A 332 4.11 5.31 2.48
CA GLN A 332 5.32 4.96 3.21
C GLN A 332 6.47 4.70 2.22
N THR A 333 7.59 5.39 2.43
CA THR A 333 8.86 5.08 1.76
C THR A 333 9.65 4.11 2.62
N ILE A 334 10.20 3.07 1.99
CA ILE A 334 11.15 2.17 2.64
C ILE A 334 12.56 2.68 2.36
N ILE A 335 13.28 3.04 3.42
CA ILE A 335 14.63 3.61 3.37
C ILE A 335 15.59 2.59 3.98
N PRO A 336 16.34 1.83 3.16
CA PRO A 336 17.36 0.92 3.67
C PRO A 336 18.42 1.69 4.47
N LEU A 337 18.76 1.21 5.67
CA LEU A 337 19.71 1.89 6.55
C LEU A 337 21.17 1.43 6.34
N GLY A 338 21.41 0.51 5.39
CA GLY A 338 22.73 -0.03 5.09
C GLY A 338 23.29 -0.93 6.19
N SER A 339 24.45 -1.55 5.93
CA SER A 339 25.24 -2.31 6.91
C SER A 339 24.49 -3.40 7.70
N GLY A 340 23.41 -3.96 7.14
CA GLY A 340 22.59 -4.96 7.84
C GLY A 340 21.64 -4.37 8.90
N ASN A 341 21.49 -3.06 9.01
CA ASN A 341 20.63 -2.38 9.98
C ASN A 341 19.14 -2.36 9.59
N GLY A 342 18.72 -3.21 8.66
CA GLY A 342 17.35 -3.24 8.17
C GLY A 342 16.94 -1.99 7.40
N ALA A 343 15.73 -1.49 7.65
CA ALA A 343 15.16 -0.37 6.93
C ALA A 343 14.17 0.44 7.79
N LEU A 344 14.06 1.72 7.47
CA LEU A 344 13.03 2.60 8.00
C LEU A 344 11.83 2.61 7.06
N ARG A 345 10.63 2.32 7.57
CA ARG A 345 9.36 2.59 6.90
C ARG A 345 8.87 3.94 7.41
N LEU A 346 8.82 4.95 6.55
CA LEU A 346 8.48 6.32 6.94
C LEU A 346 7.35 6.87 6.08
N THR A 347 6.35 7.48 6.71
CA THR A 347 5.34 8.24 5.96
C THR A 347 5.96 9.52 5.41
N THR A 348 6.07 9.61 4.09
CA THR A 348 6.75 10.72 3.38
C THR A 348 5.80 11.56 2.55
N ALA A 349 4.65 11.01 2.17
CA ALA A 349 3.67 11.70 1.34
C ALA A 349 2.24 11.29 1.68
N ARG A 350 1.29 12.11 1.20
CA ARG A 350 -0.13 11.76 1.13
C ARG A 350 -0.51 11.55 -0.32
N TYR A 351 -1.44 10.65 -0.59
CA TYR A 351 -1.96 10.48 -1.95
C TYR A 351 -3.38 11.00 -2.10
N TYR A 352 -3.71 11.31 -3.35
CA TYR A 352 -4.90 12.02 -3.78
C TYR A 352 -5.49 11.32 -5.00
N THR A 353 -6.82 11.22 -5.03
CA THR A 353 -7.55 10.68 -6.18
C THR A 353 -7.50 11.66 -7.36
N PRO A 354 -7.87 11.26 -8.58
CA PRO A 354 -7.84 12.14 -9.75
C PRO A 354 -8.67 13.43 -9.60
N SER A 355 -9.73 13.42 -8.80
CA SER A 355 -10.51 14.62 -8.45
C SER A 355 -9.80 15.57 -7.46
N GLY A 356 -8.59 15.23 -7.02
CA GLY A 356 -7.77 16.02 -6.11
C GLY A 356 -8.15 15.87 -4.63
N LYS A 357 -9.01 14.90 -4.29
CA LYS A 357 -9.46 14.65 -2.91
C LYS A 357 -8.46 13.79 -2.15
N SER A 358 -8.17 14.16 -0.91
CA SER A 358 -7.45 13.27 0.01
C SER A 358 -8.42 12.29 0.64
N ILE A 359 -8.03 11.03 0.74
CA ILE A 359 -8.83 9.99 1.38
C ILE A 359 -8.37 9.68 2.81
N GLN A 360 -7.29 10.33 3.27
CA GLN A 360 -6.70 10.10 4.59
C GLN A 360 -7.75 10.34 5.68
N ALA A 361 -7.93 9.35 6.56
CA ALA A 361 -8.91 9.32 7.64
C ALA A 361 -10.38 9.39 7.19
N LYS A 362 -10.67 9.22 5.90
CA LYS A 362 -12.03 9.31 5.32
C LYS A 362 -12.44 8.07 4.51
N GLY A 363 -11.58 7.65 3.58
CA GLY A 363 -11.84 6.55 2.63
C GLY A 363 -12.60 6.99 1.38
N ILE A 364 -12.83 6.01 0.49
CA ILE A 364 -13.63 6.06 -0.72
C ILE A 364 -15.05 5.63 -0.38
N THR A 365 -16.03 6.45 -0.71
CA THR A 365 -17.45 6.13 -0.58
C THR A 365 -17.92 5.41 -1.85
N PRO A 366 -18.59 4.25 -1.75
CA PRO A 366 -19.13 3.57 -2.93
C PRO A 366 -20.24 4.39 -3.59
N ASP A 367 -20.46 4.17 -4.88
CA ASP A 367 -21.58 4.78 -5.62
C ASP A 367 -22.92 4.16 -5.17
N ILE A 368 -22.91 2.87 -4.83
CA ILE A 368 -24.07 2.12 -4.32
C ILE A 368 -23.68 1.48 -3.00
N GLU A 369 -24.23 2.00 -1.90
CA GLU A 369 -24.05 1.39 -0.59
C GLU A 369 -24.86 0.10 -0.47
N VAL A 370 -24.18 -0.98 -0.10
CA VAL A 370 -24.78 -2.31 0.13
C VAL A 370 -24.20 -2.90 1.40
N LEU A 371 -25.05 -3.04 2.42
CA LEU A 371 -24.74 -3.75 3.65
C LEU A 371 -25.07 -5.23 3.52
N GLN A 372 -24.16 -6.08 4.00
CA GLN A 372 -24.33 -7.52 4.11
C GLN A 372 -25.11 -7.87 5.39
N ASP A 373 -25.81 -9.00 5.36
CA ASP A 373 -26.41 -9.57 6.56
C ASP A 373 -25.32 -10.25 7.38
N VAL A 374 -24.97 -9.65 8.52
CA VAL A 374 -23.93 -10.18 9.40
C VAL A 374 -24.56 -11.12 10.43
N PRO A 375 -24.08 -12.36 10.55
CA PRO A 375 -24.46 -13.27 11.63
C PRO A 375 -24.27 -12.64 13.02
N ASP A 376 -25.20 -12.89 13.95
CA ASP A 376 -25.22 -12.24 15.26
C ASP A 376 -23.93 -12.43 16.07
N ASP A 377 -23.28 -13.60 15.93
CA ASP A 377 -22.00 -13.95 16.54
C ASP A 377 -20.80 -13.17 15.97
N LEU A 378 -20.95 -12.60 14.78
CA LEU A 378 -19.90 -11.85 14.09
C LEU A 378 -20.09 -10.33 14.14
N LYS A 379 -21.27 -9.82 14.52
CA LYS A 379 -21.61 -8.37 14.51
C LYS A 379 -20.58 -7.49 15.22
N ALA A 380 -20.04 -7.92 16.37
CA ALA A 380 -19.04 -7.16 17.12
C ALA A 380 -17.64 -7.14 16.47
N ARG A 381 -17.36 -8.05 15.52
CA ARG A 381 -16.06 -8.22 14.86
C ARG A 381 -15.99 -7.64 13.45
N THR A 382 -17.13 -7.35 12.84
CA THR A 382 -17.24 -6.99 11.41
C THR A 382 -17.22 -5.50 11.13
N ASP A 383 -17.39 -4.65 12.15
CA ASP A 383 -17.15 -3.21 12.01
C ASP A 383 -15.67 -2.94 12.21
N THR A 384 -14.95 -2.92 11.09
CA THR A 384 -13.53 -2.56 11.06
C THR A 384 -13.36 -1.11 11.49
N LYS A 385 -12.49 -0.88 12.47
CA LYS A 385 -11.97 0.46 12.78
C LYS A 385 -11.27 1.00 11.53
N GLY A 386 -11.71 2.14 11.03
CA GLY A 386 -11.05 2.87 9.93
C GLY A 386 -9.80 3.62 10.41
N GLU A 387 -9.10 4.26 9.48
CA GLU A 387 -7.85 4.99 9.73
C GLU A 387 -7.98 6.03 10.85
N ALA A 388 -9.09 6.77 10.91
CA ALA A 388 -9.34 7.79 11.94
C ALA A 388 -9.42 7.23 13.37
N SER A 389 -9.64 5.92 13.50
CA SER A 389 -9.69 5.23 14.80
C SER A 389 -8.32 4.78 15.29
N LEU A 390 -7.26 4.91 14.48
CA LEU A 390 -5.90 4.56 14.87
C LEU A 390 -5.29 5.65 15.76
N ARG A 391 -4.59 5.23 16.81
CA ARG A 391 -3.85 6.15 17.68
C ARG A 391 -2.73 6.82 16.88
N GLY A 392 -2.67 8.14 16.93
CA GLY A 392 -1.64 8.92 16.23
C GLY A 392 -1.84 9.02 14.72
N HIS A 393 -3.01 8.67 14.18
CA HIS A 393 -3.26 8.79 12.74
C HIS A 393 -3.04 10.22 12.22
N LEU A 394 -2.69 10.33 10.95
CA LEU A 394 -2.59 11.63 10.29
C LEU A 394 -3.98 12.20 10.05
N LYS A 395 -4.21 13.44 10.50
CA LYS A 395 -5.48 14.15 10.32
C LYS A 395 -5.85 14.31 8.85
N GLY A 396 -7.14 14.16 8.55
CA GLY A 396 -7.74 14.45 7.25
C GLY A 396 -7.62 15.94 6.88
N GLN A 397 -7.75 16.27 5.59
CA GLN A 397 -7.52 17.62 5.08
C GLN A 397 -8.62 18.62 5.47
N ASP A 398 -9.85 18.14 5.72
CA ASP A 398 -11.03 18.99 5.96
C ASP A 398 -11.77 18.66 7.28
N GLY A 399 -11.17 17.85 8.16
CA GLY A 399 -11.79 17.43 9.43
C GLY A 399 -12.99 16.48 9.31
N ASP A 400 -13.43 16.15 8.09
CA ASP A 400 -14.48 15.15 7.82
C ASP A 400 -13.91 13.73 7.84
N GLU A 401 -13.56 13.26 9.04
CA GLU A 401 -13.02 11.94 9.29
C GLU A 401 -14.14 10.91 9.57
N LYS A 402 -13.87 9.64 9.23
CA LYS A 402 -14.82 8.54 9.43
C LYS A 402 -14.14 7.33 10.09
N THR A 403 -14.79 6.74 11.09
CA THR A 403 -14.15 5.83 12.06
C THR A 403 -14.28 4.34 11.73
N GLY A 404 -15.01 3.95 10.69
CA GLY A 404 -15.13 2.55 10.28
C GLY A 404 -16.40 2.22 9.50
N SER A 405 -16.41 1.05 8.88
CA SER A 405 -17.50 0.51 8.08
C SER A 405 -17.44 -1.02 8.10
N GLN A 406 -18.57 -1.65 7.75
CA GLN A 406 -18.69 -3.12 7.69
C GLN A 406 -17.69 -3.70 6.68
N SER A 407 -16.94 -4.74 7.08
CA SER A 407 -16.00 -5.49 6.24
C SER A 407 -16.37 -6.96 6.02
N TYR A 408 -17.57 -7.34 6.46
CA TYR A 408 -18.06 -8.70 6.28
C TYR A 408 -18.24 -9.04 4.80
N VAL A 409 -17.78 -10.23 4.43
CA VAL A 409 -18.06 -10.86 3.13
C VAL A 409 -18.61 -12.25 3.44
N PRO A 410 -19.85 -12.55 3.04
CA PRO A 410 -20.43 -13.88 3.24
C PRO A 410 -19.55 -14.97 2.58
N PRO A 411 -19.38 -16.14 3.22
CA PRO A 411 -18.62 -17.25 2.63
C PRO A 411 -19.25 -17.78 1.34
N GLU A 412 -20.59 -17.82 1.30
CA GLU A 412 -21.37 -18.32 0.18
C GLU A 412 -21.79 -17.18 -0.75
N ALA A 413 -21.50 -17.33 -2.05
CA ALA A 413 -21.79 -16.28 -3.05
C ALA A 413 -23.28 -15.91 -3.15
N LYS A 414 -24.17 -16.86 -2.90
CA LYS A 414 -25.63 -16.64 -2.92
C LYS A 414 -26.12 -15.65 -1.85
N ASP A 415 -25.37 -15.54 -0.75
CA ASP A 415 -25.70 -14.69 0.40
C ASP A 415 -25.02 -13.31 0.28
N ASP A 416 -24.15 -13.13 -0.73
CA ASP A 416 -23.41 -11.90 -0.97
C ASP A 416 -24.25 -10.87 -1.75
N LYS A 417 -24.85 -9.93 -1.02
CA LYS A 417 -25.71 -8.87 -1.58
C LYS A 417 -24.96 -7.94 -2.52
N ALA A 418 -23.71 -7.60 -2.22
CA ALA A 418 -22.90 -6.72 -3.05
C ALA A 418 -22.53 -7.38 -4.38
N LEU A 419 -22.12 -8.66 -4.34
CA LEU A 419 -21.87 -9.45 -5.55
C LEU A 419 -23.13 -9.59 -6.41
N LYS A 420 -24.27 -9.93 -5.79
CA LYS A 420 -25.55 -10.02 -6.48
C LYS A 420 -25.95 -8.69 -7.12
N THR A 421 -25.78 -7.58 -6.40
CA THR A 421 -26.08 -6.24 -6.93
C THR A 421 -25.21 -5.89 -8.13
N ALA A 422 -23.91 -6.22 -8.09
CA ALA A 422 -23.02 -6.06 -9.25
C ALA A 422 -23.48 -6.90 -10.45
N ALA A 423 -23.84 -8.17 -10.23
CA ALA A 423 -24.32 -9.05 -11.29
C ALA A 423 -25.64 -8.56 -11.90
N ASP A 424 -26.62 -8.19 -11.05
CA ASP A 424 -27.90 -7.62 -11.47
C ASP A 424 -27.72 -6.36 -12.35
N LEU A 425 -26.74 -5.50 -12.02
CA LEU A 425 -26.43 -4.30 -12.80
C LEU A 425 -25.81 -4.64 -14.16
N LEU A 426 -24.88 -5.60 -14.21
CA LEU A 426 -24.28 -6.07 -15.46
C LEU A 426 -25.28 -6.77 -16.39
N HIS A 427 -26.30 -7.41 -15.82
CA HIS A 427 -27.42 -8.00 -16.56
C HIS A 427 -28.53 -7.00 -16.91
N GLY A 428 -28.47 -5.77 -16.39
CA GLY A 428 -29.46 -4.72 -16.64
C GLY A 428 -30.78 -4.90 -15.86
N ILE A 429 -30.79 -5.69 -14.79
CA ILE A 429 -31.97 -6.01 -13.97
C ILE A 429 -32.32 -4.86 -13.00
N LYS A 430 -31.32 -4.09 -12.57
CA LYS A 430 -31.51 -2.86 -11.78
C LYS A 430 -31.11 -1.63 -12.60
N ALA A 431 -32.03 -0.70 -12.82
CA ALA A 431 -31.70 0.60 -13.40
C ALA A 431 -31.22 1.56 -12.30
N THR A 432 -30.01 2.10 -12.44
CA THR A 432 -29.56 3.29 -11.68
C THR A 432 -28.99 4.34 -12.64
N ALA A 433 -29.17 5.61 -12.28
CA ALA A 433 -29.05 6.80 -13.14
C ALA A 433 -27.66 7.10 -13.75
N THR A 434 -26.67 6.23 -13.59
CA THR A 434 -25.27 6.49 -13.97
C THR A 434 -24.55 5.24 -14.48
N THR A 435 -25.22 4.36 -15.24
CA THR A 435 -24.47 3.38 -16.04
C THR A 435 -23.66 4.15 -17.09
N PRO A 436 -22.31 4.09 -17.10
CA PRO A 436 -21.53 4.73 -18.14
C PRO A 436 -21.80 3.99 -19.44
N THR A 437 -22.49 4.63 -20.38
CA THR A 437 -22.55 4.17 -21.76
C THR A 437 -21.14 4.21 -22.36
N ALA A 438 -20.79 3.18 -23.13
CA ALA A 438 -19.51 3.08 -23.84
C ALA A 438 -19.15 4.39 -24.56
N PRO A 439 -17.86 4.79 -24.63
CA PRO A 439 -17.48 6.02 -25.31
C PRO A 439 -17.87 5.93 -26.79
N VAL A 440 -18.73 6.83 -27.24
CA VAL A 440 -19.04 6.99 -28.65
C VAL A 440 -17.80 7.59 -29.32
N THR A 441 -17.08 6.77 -30.11
CA THR A 441 -16.02 7.25 -30.99
C THR A 441 -16.64 8.07 -32.11
N GLY A 442 -16.48 9.40 -32.08
CA GLY A 442 -16.74 10.22 -33.26
C GLY A 442 -17.15 11.65 -32.98
N GLU A 443 -16.22 12.50 -32.54
CA GLU A 443 -16.31 13.92 -32.90
C GLU A 443 -14.90 14.47 -33.14
N LYS A 444 -14.62 14.82 -34.39
CA LYS A 444 -13.37 15.47 -34.81
C LYS A 444 -13.32 16.84 -34.15
N ALA A 445 -12.40 17.02 -33.20
CA ALA A 445 -12.05 18.33 -32.70
C ALA A 445 -11.49 19.18 -33.85
N ALA A 446 -12.21 20.25 -34.20
CA ALA A 446 -11.72 21.30 -35.07
C ALA A 446 -10.56 22.02 -34.38
N ILE A 447 -9.42 22.09 -35.06
CA ILE A 447 -8.23 22.80 -34.61
C ILE A 447 -8.43 24.28 -34.93
N ASP A 448 -8.64 25.10 -33.90
CA ASP A 448 -8.55 26.56 -34.00
C ASP A 448 -7.08 26.96 -34.14
N LYS A 449 -6.76 27.63 -35.26
CA LYS A 449 -5.45 28.26 -35.51
C LYS A 449 -5.34 29.56 -34.70
N PRO A 450 -4.18 29.86 -34.08
CA PRO A 450 -3.98 31.14 -33.43
C PRO A 450 -3.78 32.26 -34.46
N ALA A 451 -4.44 33.39 -34.21
CA ALA A 451 -4.36 34.60 -35.00
C ALA A 451 -2.94 35.19 -34.98
N GLY A 452 -2.41 35.47 -36.17
CA GLY A 452 -1.13 36.14 -36.37
C GLY A 452 -1.18 37.60 -35.92
N ASN A 453 -0.22 37.96 -35.08
CA ASN A 453 0.01 39.32 -34.64
C ASN A 453 0.63 40.14 -35.79
N LYS A 454 -0.13 41.10 -36.34
CA LYS A 454 0.38 42.19 -37.18
C LYS A 454 0.48 43.43 -36.31
N ALA A 455 1.68 43.95 -36.13
CA ALA A 455 1.89 45.36 -35.88
C ALA A 455 3.17 45.81 -36.59
N ALA A 456 3.00 46.81 -37.46
CA ALA A 456 4.04 47.50 -38.18
C ALA A 456 4.50 48.71 -37.36
N ASN A 457 5.82 48.82 -37.16
CA ASN A 457 6.69 49.99 -37.37
C ASN A 457 8.02 49.78 -36.65
#